data_AF-A0A4Q2ADR9-F1
#
_entry.id   AF-A0A4Q2ADR9-F1
#
_cell.length_a   1.000
_cell.length_b   1.000
_cell.length_c   1.000
_cell.angle_alpha   90.00
_cell.angle_beta   90.00
_cell.angle_gamma   90.00
#
_symmetry.space_group_name_H-M   'P 1'
#
loop_
_entity.id
_entity.type
_entity.pdbx_description
1 polymer ?
#
loop_
_entity_poly.entity_id
_entity_poly.type
_entity_poly.pdbx_seq_one_letter_code
_entity_poly.pdbx_strand_id
1 'polypeptide(L)'
;MSQLGNIPAALAAQSISRREIVLPLDAALECIDHCVRHRIPIYGWEGWVLTADGRVGHGSAPQGTVSLEDLPLEEAAAFCHRTMVSDAQAWRDEYPETTDRLHFCITIGDAR
;
A
#
# COMPACT_ATOMS: atom_id res chain seq x y z
N MET A 1 16.20 -1.55 9.12
CA MET A 1 16.39 -1.85 7.68
C MET A 1 15.16 -1.36 6.94
N SER A 2 15.27 -0.94 5.68
CA SER A 2 14.09 -0.47 4.92
C SER A 2 13.36 -1.66 4.33
N GLN A 3 12.02 -1.69 4.44
CA GLN A 3 11.18 -2.72 3.82
C GLN A 3 11.24 -2.68 2.28
N LEU A 4 11.69 -1.55 1.70
CA LEU A 4 11.91 -1.40 0.26
C LEU A 4 12.94 -2.41 -0.29
N GLY A 5 13.85 -2.92 0.55
CA GLY A 5 14.80 -3.97 0.16
C GLY A 5 14.16 -5.34 -0.06
N ASN A 6 12.92 -5.55 0.40
CA ASN A 6 12.22 -6.83 0.33
C ASN A 6 11.32 -6.94 -0.92
N ILE A 7 11.25 -5.89 -1.74
CA ILE A 7 10.43 -5.82 -2.95
C ILE A 7 11.29 -5.51 -4.19
N PRO A 8 10.80 -5.77 -5.41
CA PRO A 8 11.52 -5.45 -6.65
C PRO A 8 11.93 -3.98 -6.71
N ALA A 9 13.13 -3.71 -7.20
CA ALA A 9 13.69 -2.35 -7.29
C ALA A 9 12.79 -1.40 -8.11
N ALA A 10 12.09 -1.92 -9.12
CA ALA A 10 11.14 -1.15 -9.93
C ALA A 10 9.91 -0.69 -9.13
N LEU A 11 9.43 -1.50 -8.17
CA LEU A 11 8.37 -1.11 -7.25
C LEU A 11 8.92 -0.16 -6.19
N ALA A 12 10.08 -0.47 -5.60
CA ALA A 12 10.72 0.39 -4.62
C ALA A 12 10.97 1.83 -5.14
N ALA A 13 11.32 1.97 -6.42
CA ALA A 13 11.53 3.27 -7.06
C ALA A 13 10.26 4.13 -7.20
N GLN A 14 9.07 3.50 -7.10
CA GLN A 14 7.79 4.20 -7.13
C GLN A 14 7.31 4.64 -5.74
N SER A 15 7.99 4.20 -4.67
CA SER A 15 7.61 4.59 -3.31
C SER A 15 7.86 6.07 -3.07
N ILE A 16 6.86 6.76 -2.52
CA ILE A 16 7.01 8.15 -2.07
C ILE A 16 7.75 8.25 -0.72
N SER A 17 7.95 7.13 -0.03
CA SER A 17 8.77 7.03 1.18
C SER A 17 10.13 6.42 0.86
N ARG A 18 11.19 6.89 1.55
CA ARG A 18 12.55 6.34 1.45
C ARG A 18 12.79 5.15 2.38
N ARG A 19 11.80 4.78 3.20
CA ARG A 19 11.93 3.75 4.24
C ARG A 19 10.83 2.71 4.16
N GLU A 20 9.61 3.17 3.95
CA GLU A 20 8.37 2.38 3.90
C GLU A 20 7.93 2.16 2.46
N ILE A 21 7.10 1.14 2.24
CA ILE A 21 6.54 0.81 0.92
C ILE A 21 5.26 1.63 0.75
N VAL A 22 5.35 2.85 0.22
CA VAL A 22 4.21 3.76 0.04
C VAL A 22 3.96 3.97 -1.45
N LEU A 23 3.08 3.17 -2.03
CA LEU A 23 2.95 2.99 -3.48
C LEU A 23 1.60 3.49 -4.02
N PRO A 24 1.52 3.95 -5.28
CA PRO A 24 0.23 4.13 -5.96
C PRO A 24 -0.49 2.79 -6.14
N LEU A 25 -1.81 2.80 -6.36
CA LEU A 25 -2.66 1.60 -6.35
C LEU A 25 -2.10 0.44 -7.20
N ASP A 26 -1.78 0.68 -8.47
CA ASP A 26 -1.33 -0.40 -9.37
C ASP A 26 -0.04 -1.07 -8.87
N ALA A 27 0.92 -0.25 -8.42
CA ALA A 27 2.18 -0.75 -7.84
C ALA A 27 1.97 -1.41 -6.47
N ALA A 28 1.00 -0.94 -5.69
CA ALA A 28 0.62 -1.54 -4.42
C ALA A 28 0.05 -2.96 -4.64
N LEU A 29 -0.84 -3.13 -5.62
CA LEU A 29 -1.38 -4.45 -5.98
C LEU A 29 -0.28 -5.40 -6.49
N GLU A 30 0.64 -4.91 -7.33
CA GLU A 30 1.81 -5.70 -7.77
C GLU A 30 2.71 -6.10 -6.59
N CYS A 31 2.85 -5.21 -5.59
CA CYS A 31 3.58 -5.51 -4.36
C CYS A 31 2.91 -6.64 -3.55
N ILE A 32 1.57 -6.66 -3.48
CA ILE A 32 0.82 -7.75 -2.83
C ILE A 32 1.06 -9.07 -3.57
N ASP A 33 0.99 -9.08 -4.90
CA ASP A 33 1.26 -10.26 -5.73
C ASP A 33 2.69 -10.78 -5.56
N HIS A 34 3.67 -9.87 -5.45
CA HIS A 34 5.06 -10.22 -5.15
C HIS A 34 5.17 -10.91 -3.79
N CYS A 35 4.50 -10.40 -2.76
CA CYS A 35 4.51 -11.00 -1.43
C CYS A 35 3.97 -12.44 -1.45
N VAL A 36 2.86 -12.68 -2.16
CA VAL A 36 2.31 -14.03 -2.34
C VAL A 36 3.32 -14.95 -3.03
N ARG A 37 3.88 -14.52 -4.17
CA ARG A 37 4.85 -15.31 -4.95
C ARG A 37 6.09 -15.70 -4.14
N HIS A 38 6.56 -14.79 -3.29
CA HIS A 38 7.79 -14.96 -2.51
C HIS A 38 7.54 -15.38 -1.06
N ARG A 39 6.29 -15.68 -0.68
CA ARG A 39 5.88 -16.09 0.67
C ARG A 39 6.29 -15.08 1.77
N ILE A 40 6.18 -13.80 1.45
CA ILE A 40 6.46 -12.71 2.39
C ILE A 40 5.16 -12.37 3.13
N PRO A 41 5.14 -12.41 4.48
CA PRO A 41 3.94 -12.05 5.25
C PRO A 41 3.48 -10.61 4.98
N ILE A 42 2.16 -10.38 4.97
CA ILE A 42 1.54 -9.06 4.85
C ILE A 42 0.84 -8.76 6.16
N TYR A 43 1.18 -7.65 6.80
CA TYR A 43 0.65 -7.25 8.10
C TYR A 43 -0.42 -6.18 8.03
N GLY A 44 -0.59 -5.52 6.87
CA GLY A 44 -1.66 -4.57 6.65
C GLY A 44 -1.29 -3.50 5.64
N TRP A 45 -2.21 -2.56 5.46
CA TRP A 45 -1.95 -1.35 4.71
C TRP A 45 -2.60 -0.13 5.36
N GLU A 46 -2.05 1.06 5.08
CA GLU A 46 -2.59 2.36 5.50
C GLU A 46 -2.63 3.33 4.31
N GLY A 47 -3.64 4.20 4.28
CA GLY A 47 -3.76 5.20 3.22
C GLY A 47 -2.88 6.43 3.48
N TRP A 48 -2.30 6.95 2.40
CA TRP A 48 -1.47 8.16 2.39
C TRP A 48 -1.86 9.06 1.21
N VAL A 49 -1.89 10.37 1.42
CA VAL A 49 -2.09 11.37 0.38
C VAL A 49 -0.78 12.09 0.10
N LEU A 50 -0.41 12.16 -1.19
CA LEU A 50 0.55 13.13 -1.71
C LEU A 50 -0.24 14.31 -2.27
N THR A 51 -0.15 15.46 -1.62
CA THR A 51 -0.84 16.68 -2.05
C THR A 51 -0.15 17.31 -3.26
N ALA A 52 -0.88 18.13 -4.01
CA ALA A 52 -0.34 18.85 -5.17
C ALA A 52 0.87 19.74 -4.86
N ASP A 53 0.97 20.25 -3.62
CA ASP A 53 2.11 21.05 -3.15
C ASP A 53 3.24 20.21 -2.52
N GLY A 54 3.17 18.88 -2.65
CA GLY A 54 4.25 17.96 -2.30
C GLY A 54 4.28 17.52 -0.85
N ARG A 55 3.25 17.82 -0.05
CA ARG A 55 3.13 17.28 1.31
C ARG A 55 2.65 15.84 1.27
N VAL A 56 3.10 15.07 2.25
CA VAL A 56 2.79 13.64 2.38
C VAL A 56 2.25 13.40 3.78
N GLY A 57 1.10 12.74 3.90
CA GLY A 57 0.51 12.37 5.18
C GLY A 57 -0.86 11.71 5.01
N HIS A 58 -1.51 11.35 6.13
CA HIS A 58 -2.77 10.63 6.08
C HIS A 58 -3.92 11.47 5.52
N GLY A 59 -4.09 12.74 5.92
CA GLY A 59 -5.06 13.65 5.31
C GLY A 59 -6.48 13.05 5.15
N SER A 60 -6.98 13.06 3.92
CA SER A 60 -8.26 12.43 3.50
C SER A 60 -8.13 10.95 3.13
N ALA A 61 -6.99 10.32 3.34
CA ALA A 61 -6.79 8.93 2.94
C ALA A 61 -7.64 7.98 3.79
N PRO A 62 -8.02 6.82 3.22
CA PRO A 62 -8.61 5.72 3.98
C PRO A 62 -7.70 5.31 5.15
N GLN A 63 -8.31 4.94 6.28
CA GLN A 63 -7.53 4.51 7.46
C GLN A 63 -6.72 3.24 7.20
N GLY A 64 -7.18 2.37 6.29
CA GLY A 64 -6.53 1.11 5.98
C GLY A 64 -7.02 -0.02 6.88
N THR A 65 -6.11 -0.91 7.29
CA THR A 65 -6.45 -2.17 7.96
C THR A 65 -6.03 -2.17 9.42
N VAL A 66 -6.71 -3.00 10.21
CA VAL A 66 -6.11 -3.53 11.44
C VAL A 66 -4.97 -4.49 11.10
N SER A 67 -4.19 -4.92 12.11
CA SER A 67 -3.15 -5.95 11.93
C SER A 67 -3.73 -7.20 11.29
N LEU A 68 -3.04 -7.71 10.28
CA LEU A 68 -3.36 -8.94 9.55
C LEU A 68 -2.39 -10.10 9.91
N GLU A 69 -1.58 -9.94 10.97
CA GLU A 69 -0.50 -10.87 11.31
C GLU A 69 -0.93 -12.33 11.54
N ASP A 70 -2.16 -12.52 12.01
CA ASP A 70 -2.74 -13.84 12.30
C ASP A 70 -3.43 -14.49 11.08
N LEU A 71 -3.53 -13.76 9.95
CA LEU A 71 -4.16 -14.29 8.74
C LEU A 71 -3.18 -15.11 7.89
N PRO A 72 -3.64 -16.20 7.25
CA PRO A 72 -2.89 -16.84 6.19
C PRO A 72 -2.55 -15.84 5.08
N LEU A 73 -1.34 -15.95 4.50
CA LEU A 73 -0.85 -15.00 3.49
C LEU A 73 -1.84 -14.78 2.33
N GLU A 74 -2.42 -15.85 1.79
CA GLU A 74 -3.39 -15.76 0.70
C GLU A 74 -4.66 -14.99 1.09
N GLU A 75 -5.12 -15.16 2.34
CA GLU A 75 -6.28 -14.46 2.88
C GLU A 75 -5.97 -12.97 3.13
N ALA A 76 -4.80 -12.68 3.70
CA ALA A 76 -4.32 -11.31 3.88
C ALA A 76 -4.16 -10.60 2.53
N ALA A 77 -3.56 -11.25 1.53
CA ALA A 77 -3.40 -10.72 0.18
C ALA A 77 -4.74 -10.43 -0.50
N ALA A 78 -5.67 -11.40 -0.48
CA ALA A 78 -7.00 -11.22 -1.05
C ALA A 78 -7.79 -10.11 -0.33
N PHE A 79 -7.61 -9.96 0.98
CA PHE A 79 -8.19 -8.87 1.76
C PHE A 79 -7.61 -7.51 1.34
N CYS A 80 -6.28 -7.38 1.29
CA CYS A 80 -5.62 -6.16 0.84
C CYS A 80 -6.05 -5.77 -0.58
N HIS A 81 -6.03 -6.69 -1.53
CA HIS A 81 -6.39 -6.40 -2.91
C HIS A 81 -7.83 -5.87 -3.03
N ARG A 82 -8.79 -6.51 -2.35
CA ARG A 82 -10.19 -6.08 -2.38
C ARG A 82 -10.39 -4.71 -1.71
N THR A 83 -9.79 -4.51 -0.54
CA THR A 83 -9.97 -3.28 0.25
C THR A 83 -9.27 -2.08 -0.37
N MET A 84 -8.04 -2.24 -0.88
CA MET A 84 -7.34 -1.16 -1.58
C MET A 84 -8.11 -0.66 -2.81
N VAL A 85 -8.66 -1.58 -3.62
CA VAL A 85 -9.46 -1.22 -4.80
C VAL A 85 -10.76 -0.52 -4.41
N SER A 86 -11.48 -1.08 -3.43
CA SER A 86 -12.73 -0.50 -2.93
C SER A 86 -12.51 0.90 -2.36
N ASP A 87 -11.50 1.06 -1.52
CA ASP A 87 -11.23 2.32 -0.83
C ASP A 87 -10.62 3.36 -1.77
N ALA A 88 -9.83 2.95 -2.77
CA ALA A 88 -9.39 3.84 -3.84
C ALA A 88 -10.57 4.38 -4.65
N GLN A 89 -11.54 3.52 -4.97
CA GLN A 89 -12.74 3.92 -5.70
C GLN A 89 -13.59 4.88 -4.86
N ALA A 90 -13.87 4.54 -3.60
CA ALA A 90 -14.62 5.38 -2.69
C ALA A 90 -13.96 6.76 -2.50
N TRP A 91 -12.64 6.81 -2.32
CA TRP A 91 -11.91 8.06 -2.21
C TRP A 91 -12.00 8.91 -3.48
N ARG A 92 -11.90 8.29 -4.67
CA ARG A 92 -12.07 9.01 -5.95
C ARG A 92 -13.48 9.57 -6.13
N ASP A 93 -14.50 8.84 -5.69
CA ASP A 93 -15.90 9.27 -5.77
C ASP A 93 -16.21 10.40 -4.77
N GLU A 94 -15.57 10.39 -3.61
CA GLU A 94 -15.69 11.44 -2.59
C GLU A 94 -14.93 12.71 -2.98
N TYR A 95 -13.78 12.58 -3.64
CA TYR A 95 -12.90 13.69 -4.02
C TYR A 95 -12.66 13.78 -5.54
N PRO A 96 -13.70 13.92 -6.39
CA PRO A 96 -13.57 13.80 -7.85
C PRO A 96 -12.75 14.92 -8.51
N GLU A 97 -12.64 16.09 -7.85
CA GLU A 97 -11.92 17.26 -8.36
C GLU A 97 -10.52 17.42 -7.72
N THR A 98 -10.10 16.50 -6.85
CA THR A 98 -8.80 16.61 -6.20
C THR A 98 -7.67 16.39 -7.21
N THR A 99 -6.57 17.11 -7.01
CA THR A 99 -5.31 16.87 -7.72
C THR A 99 -4.32 16.08 -6.88
N ASP A 100 -4.72 15.76 -5.64
CA ASP A 100 -3.96 14.93 -4.73
C ASP A 100 -3.91 13.48 -5.23
N ARG A 101 -2.94 12.72 -4.75
CA ARG A 101 -2.72 11.34 -5.16
C ARG A 101 -2.76 10.41 -3.96
N LEU A 102 -3.69 9.46 -3.99
CA LEU A 102 -3.78 8.40 -3.00
C LEU A 102 -2.67 7.35 -3.23
N HIS A 103 -2.01 6.98 -2.14
CA HIS A 103 -1.00 5.94 -2.05
C HIS A 103 -1.33 5.01 -0.88
N PHE A 104 -0.70 3.84 -0.89
CA PHE A 104 -0.91 2.76 0.06
C PHE A 104 0.44 2.42 0.69
N CYS A 105 0.56 2.67 2.00
CA CYS A 105 1.65 2.15 2.79
C CYS A 105 1.39 0.66 3.07
N ILE A 106 2.28 -0.23 2.67
CA ILE A 106 2.14 -1.68 2.86
C ILE A 106 3.15 -2.14 3.90
N THR A 107 2.66 -2.78 4.95
CA THR A 107 3.50 -3.37 5.98
C THR A 107 3.68 -4.86 5.70
N ILE A 108 4.93 -5.29 5.54
CA ILE A 108 5.30 -6.69 5.24
C ILE A 108 6.34 -7.22 6.22
N GLY A 109 6.41 -8.55 6.34
CA GLY A 109 7.49 -9.23 7.02
C GLY A 109 8.81 -9.21 6.23
N ASP A 110 9.83 -9.87 6.78
CA ASP A 110 11.09 -10.08 6.07
C ASP A 110 10.94 -11.20 5.03
N ALA A 111 11.60 -11.01 3.88
CA ALA A 111 11.78 -12.09 2.91
C ALA A 111 12.68 -13.17 3.54
N ARG A 112 12.23 -14.44 3.48
CA ARG A 112 12.99 -15.59 3.98
C ARG A 112 13.94 -16.15 2.94
#